data_AF-A0A2D7GGQ8-F1
#
_entry.id   AF-A0A2D7GGQ8-F1
#
_cell.length_a   1.000
_cell.length_b   1.000
_cell.length_c   1.000
_cell.angle_alpha   90.00
_cell.angle_beta   90.00
_cell.angle_gamma   90.00
#
_symmetry.space_group_name_H-M   'P 1'
#
loop_
_entity.id
_entity.type
_entity.pdbx_description
1 polymer ?
#
loop_
_entity_poly.entity_id
_entity_poly.type
_entity_poly.pdbx_seq_one_letter_code
_entity_poly.pdbx_strand_id
1 'polypeptide(L)'
;MITNSRNLFFVRKVQVSFYFKKNMVIQSLFFLEYMLFKEYTVKNESFLANIKLKWLIDQVSKTDEMDKSLYNLKPLTDNKKTKKYLLNLLNDFSKIMNFSEKKDFLENFKKFNYNFNKIINLLNKNIRTSFKFQILYFFYINKFYEIKNYKEFISKPEKKIDTTESVFIEIFLKKCSLNITKISKVHYLFSLIKGLIKK
;
A
#
# COMPACT_ATOMS: atom_id res chain seq x y z
N MET A 1 0.85 -19.45 -10.64
CA MET A 1 0.02 -19.21 -9.46
C MET A 1 -0.70 -17.88 -9.62
N ILE A 2 -2.03 -17.89 -9.55
CA ILE A 2 -2.84 -16.66 -9.55
C ILE A 2 -2.80 -16.12 -8.12
N THR A 3 -2.36 -14.89 -7.93
CA THR A 3 -2.41 -14.18 -6.64
C THR A 3 -3.87 -14.20 -6.17
N ASN A 4 -4.16 -14.88 -5.05
CA ASN A 4 -5.54 -14.98 -4.57
C ASN A 4 -6.03 -13.57 -4.21
N SER A 5 -7.01 -13.05 -4.97
CA SER A 5 -7.57 -11.71 -4.77
C SER A 5 -8.16 -11.51 -3.36
N ARG A 6 -8.41 -12.58 -2.61
CA ARG A 6 -8.77 -12.52 -1.17
C ARG A 6 -7.73 -11.79 -0.32
N ASN A 7 -6.46 -11.83 -0.70
CA ASN A 7 -5.32 -11.29 0.05
C ASN A 7 -4.98 -9.82 -0.27
N LEU A 8 -5.81 -9.14 -1.06
CA LEU A 8 -5.64 -7.71 -1.33
C LEU A 8 -6.52 -6.88 -0.39
N PHE A 9 -6.13 -5.64 -0.17
CA PHE A 9 -7.03 -4.64 0.37
C PHE A 9 -8.21 -4.36 -0.58
N PHE A 10 -9.41 -4.12 -0.05
CA PHE A 10 -10.62 -4.09 -0.89
C PHE A 10 -10.58 -2.98 -1.95
N VAL A 11 -9.98 -1.81 -1.67
CA VAL A 11 -9.78 -0.76 -2.68
C VAL A 11 -8.86 -1.26 -3.80
N ARG A 12 -7.75 -1.92 -3.44
CA ARG A 12 -6.83 -2.52 -4.41
C ARG A 12 -7.48 -3.61 -5.25
N LYS A 13 -8.40 -4.41 -4.69
CA LYS A 13 -9.18 -5.41 -5.46
C LYS A 13 -10.00 -4.74 -6.55
N VAL A 14 -10.66 -3.64 -6.22
CA VAL A 14 -11.44 -2.85 -7.17
C VAL A 14 -10.50 -2.29 -8.25
N GLN A 15 -9.40 -1.64 -7.87
CA GLN A 15 -8.44 -1.12 -8.85
C GLN A 15 -7.88 -2.19 -9.80
N VAL A 16 -7.52 -3.37 -9.29
CA VAL A 16 -7.07 -4.48 -10.14
C VAL A 16 -8.17 -4.91 -11.10
N SER A 17 -9.41 -4.99 -10.63
CA SER A 17 -10.54 -5.44 -11.44
C SER A 17 -10.90 -4.45 -12.55
N PHE A 18 -10.81 -3.14 -12.28
CA PHE A 18 -11.16 -2.09 -13.25
C PHE A 18 -10.01 -1.69 -14.16
N TYR A 19 -8.79 -1.57 -13.62
CA TYR A 19 -7.69 -0.90 -14.31
C TYR A 19 -6.53 -1.82 -14.71
N PHE A 20 -6.36 -2.95 -14.02
CA PHE A 20 -5.17 -3.79 -14.17
C PHE A 20 -5.51 -5.27 -14.36
N LYS A 21 -6.62 -5.54 -15.06
CA LYS A 21 -7.12 -6.89 -15.28
C LYS A 21 -6.00 -7.79 -15.81
N LYS A 22 -5.73 -8.89 -15.10
CA LYS A 22 -4.65 -9.88 -15.39
C LYS A 22 -3.20 -9.36 -15.28
N ASN A 23 -2.94 -8.14 -14.80
CA ASN A 23 -1.57 -7.68 -14.57
C ASN A 23 -1.01 -8.30 -13.27
N MET A 24 -0.18 -9.34 -13.42
CA MET A 24 0.36 -10.09 -12.28
C MET A 24 1.33 -9.26 -11.44
N VAL A 25 2.13 -8.39 -12.06
CA VAL A 25 3.10 -7.56 -11.35
C VAL A 25 2.40 -6.54 -10.43
N ILE A 26 1.33 -5.88 -10.91
CA ILE A 26 0.52 -4.97 -10.09
C ILE A 26 -0.17 -5.72 -8.96
N GLN A 27 -0.72 -6.91 -9.23
CA GLN A 27 -1.34 -7.73 -8.19
C GLN A 27 -0.34 -8.13 -7.11
N SER A 28 0.86 -8.56 -7.50
CA SER A 28 1.97 -8.85 -6.59
C SER A 28 2.39 -7.63 -5.78
N LEU A 29 2.45 -6.45 -6.41
CA LEU A 29 2.80 -5.19 -5.75
C LEU A 29 1.76 -4.81 -4.68
N PHE A 30 0.48 -4.92 -5.00
CA PHE A 30 -0.61 -4.62 -4.07
C PHE A 30 -0.72 -5.66 -2.95
N PHE A 31 -0.39 -6.92 -3.24
CA PHE A 31 -0.27 -7.95 -2.23
C PHE A 31 0.87 -7.64 -1.25
N LEU A 32 2.05 -7.29 -1.77
CA LEU A 32 3.19 -6.86 -0.96
C LEU A 32 2.83 -5.67 -0.07
N GLU A 33 2.17 -4.64 -0.61
CA GLU A 33 1.73 -3.48 0.14
C GLU A 33 0.86 -3.87 1.35
N TYR A 34 -0.14 -4.73 1.13
CA TYR A 34 -1.00 -5.24 2.20
C TYR A 34 -0.23 -6.06 3.23
N MET A 35 0.65 -6.95 2.76
CA MET A 35 1.49 -7.80 3.62
C MET A 35 2.39 -6.94 4.52
N LEU A 36 3.13 -5.98 3.94
CA LEU A 36 3.99 -5.06 4.70
C LEU A 36 3.19 -4.27 5.75
N PHE A 37 2.06 -3.70 5.35
CA PHE A 37 1.27 -2.86 6.26
C PHE A 37 0.63 -3.65 7.38
N LYS A 38 0.25 -4.91 7.14
CA LYS A 38 -0.46 -5.73 8.12
C LYS A 38 0.45 -6.53 9.04
N GLU A 39 1.55 -7.08 8.49
CA GLU A 39 2.33 -8.12 9.18
C GLU A 39 3.71 -7.62 9.65
N TYR A 40 4.21 -6.54 9.05
CA TYR A 40 5.54 -5.99 9.32
C TYR A 40 5.50 -4.67 10.09
N THR A 41 4.30 -4.23 10.50
CA THR A 41 4.09 -3.01 11.27
C THR A 41 3.51 -3.42 12.63
N VAL A 42 4.37 -3.59 13.64
CA VAL A 42 3.93 -4.01 14.98
C VAL A 42 4.48 -3.02 16.01
N LYS A 43 3.58 -2.32 16.70
CA LYS A 43 3.92 -1.27 17.67
C LYS A 43 4.77 -1.77 18.85
N ASN A 44 4.68 -3.07 19.16
CA ASN A 44 5.32 -3.68 20.35
C ASN A 44 6.36 -4.77 20.00
N GLU A 45 6.63 -5.04 18.72
CA GLU A 45 7.57 -6.09 18.29
C GLU A 45 8.51 -5.59 17.17
N SER A 46 9.05 -4.38 17.35
CA SER A 46 9.91 -3.73 16.35
C SER A 46 11.11 -4.61 15.94
N PHE A 47 11.71 -5.32 16.90
CA PHE A 47 12.80 -6.26 16.65
C PHE A 47 12.38 -7.42 15.73
N LEU A 48 11.27 -8.10 16.05
CA LEU A 48 10.78 -9.21 15.23
C LEU A 48 10.37 -8.74 13.83
N ALA A 49 9.74 -7.57 13.74
CA ALA A 49 9.38 -6.96 12.48
C ALA A 49 10.64 -6.68 11.63
N ASN A 50 11.71 -6.17 12.22
CA ASN A 50 12.99 -5.93 11.54
C ASN A 50 13.62 -7.24 11.02
N ILE A 51 13.59 -8.31 11.82
CA ILE A 51 14.06 -9.63 11.40
C ILE A 51 13.26 -10.15 10.21
N LYS A 52 11.92 -10.09 10.30
CA LYS A 52 11.04 -10.52 9.21
C LYS A 52 11.32 -9.74 7.93
N LEU A 53 11.49 -8.41 8.03
CA LEU A 53 11.76 -7.58 6.87
C LEU A 53 13.13 -7.88 6.26
N LYS A 54 14.16 -8.08 7.09
CA LYS A 54 15.49 -8.50 6.62
C LYS A 54 15.42 -9.82 5.88
N TRP A 55 14.73 -10.82 6.45
CA TRP A 55 14.48 -12.09 5.78
C TRP A 55 13.77 -11.91 4.43
N LEU A 56 12.75 -11.07 4.34
CA LEU A 56 12.07 -10.77 3.08
C LEU A 56 13.01 -10.14 2.04
N ILE A 57 13.87 -9.19 2.46
CA ILE A 57 14.88 -8.58 1.60
C ILE A 57 15.86 -9.64 1.08
N ASP A 58 16.32 -10.55 1.94
CA ASP A 58 17.22 -11.64 1.55
C ASP A 58 16.55 -12.56 0.52
N GLN A 59 15.29 -12.94 0.74
CA GLN A 59 14.50 -13.77 -0.18
C GLN A 59 14.30 -13.11 -1.55
N VAL A 60 14.04 -11.80 -1.58
CA VAL A 60 13.91 -11.03 -2.83
C VAL A 60 15.25 -10.86 -3.53
N SER A 61 16.34 -10.77 -2.77
CA SER A 61 17.70 -10.55 -3.31
C SER A 61 18.26 -11.79 -3.98
N LYS A 62 18.00 -12.98 -3.44
CA LYS A 62 18.38 -14.27 -4.03
C LYS A 62 17.74 -14.46 -5.42
N THR A 63 18.44 -15.15 -6.31
CA THR A 63 18.03 -15.38 -7.71
C THR A 63 17.29 -16.70 -7.90
N ASP A 64 17.66 -17.73 -7.13
CA ASP A 64 17.33 -19.11 -7.51
C ASP A 64 16.43 -19.84 -6.50
N GLU A 65 16.29 -19.33 -5.28
CA GLU A 65 15.52 -19.97 -4.21
C GLU A 65 14.70 -18.95 -3.42
N MET A 66 13.45 -18.76 -3.86
CA MET A 66 12.44 -18.03 -3.11
C MET A 66 11.60 -19.02 -2.31
N ASP A 67 11.34 -18.71 -1.04
CA ASP A 67 10.41 -19.49 -0.22
C ASP A 67 9.02 -19.56 -0.86
N LYS A 68 8.36 -20.73 -0.76
CA LYS A 68 7.03 -20.98 -1.35
C LYS A 68 5.97 -19.98 -0.88
N SER A 69 6.08 -19.51 0.37
CA SER A 69 5.17 -18.49 0.93
C SER A 69 5.23 -17.16 0.18
N LEU A 70 6.35 -16.86 -0.48
CA LEU A 70 6.59 -15.62 -1.20
C LEU A 70 6.38 -15.73 -2.71
N TYR A 71 5.91 -16.86 -3.25
CA TYR A 71 5.70 -17.04 -4.69
C TYR A 71 4.76 -16.01 -5.33
N ASN A 72 3.87 -15.38 -4.55
CA ASN A 72 3.07 -14.25 -5.00
C ASN A 72 3.90 -13.02 -5.38
N LEU A 73 5.16 -12.92 -4.96
CA LEU A 73 6.09 -11.84 -5.28
C LEU A 73 6.97 -12.15 -6.50
N LYS A 74 6.97 -13.38 -7.00
CA LYS A 74 7.78 -13.81 -8.14
C LYS A 74 7.66 -12.89 -9.37
N PRO A 75 6.47 -12.40 -9.76
CA PRO A 75 6.34 -11.43 -10.85
C PRO A 75 7.13 -10.12 -10.65
N LEU A 76 7.41 -9.72 -9.41
CA LEU A 76 8.22 -8.54 -9.10
C LEU A 76 9.73 -8.82 -9.15
N THR A 77 10.14 -10.07 -8.91
CA THR A 77 11.55 -10.46 -8.84
C THR A 77 12.12 -10.97 -10.17
N ASP A 78 11.27 -11.54 -11.03
CA ASP A 78 11.69 -12.10 -12.32
C ASP A 78 12.22 -11.02 -13.29
N ASN A 79 11.80 -9.76 -13.14
CA ASN A 79 12.28 -8.64 -13.94
C ASN A 79 13.34 -7.82 -13.19
N LYS A 80 14.54 -7.65 -13.77
CA LYS A 80 15.66 -6.90 -13.17
C LYS A 80 15.31 -5.46 -12.78
N LYS A 81 14.53 -4.74 -13.60
CA LYS A 81 14.12 -3.35 -13.30
C LYS A 81 13.11 -3.32 -12.14
N THR A 82 12.11 -4.19 -12.18
CA THR A 82 11.11 -4.29 -11.10
C THR A 82 11.77 -4.71 -9.78
N LYS A 83 12.67 -5.71 -9.80
CA LYS A 83 13.42 -6.17 -8.63
C LYS A 83 14.25 -5.06 -7.99
N LYS A 84 14.92 -4.22 -8.79
CA LYS A 84 15.65 -3.05 -8.29
C LYS A 84 14.74 -2.09 -7.52
N TYR A 85 13.60 -1.73 -8.09
CA TYR A 85 12.65 -0.83 -7.41
C TYR A 85 11.99 -1.49 -6.19
N LEU A 86 11.76 -2.80 -6.24
CA LEU A 86 11.25 -3.57 -5.10
C LEU A 86 12.24 -3.53 -3.92
N LEU A 87 13.53 -3.76 -4.15
CA LEU A 87 14.53 -3.68 -3.08
C LEU A 87 14.60 -2.28 -2.46
N ASN A 88 14.57 -1.23 -3.29
CA ASN A 88 14.49 0.15 -2.81
C ASN A 88 13.23 0.38 -1.97
N LEU A 89 12.09 -0.15 -2.40
CA LEU A 89 10.83 -0.04 -1.69
C LEU A 89 10.87 -0.73 -0.32
N LEU A 90 11.46 -1.92 -0.21
CA LEU A 90 11.63 -2.62 1.07
C LEU A 90 12.58 -1.86 2.01
N ASN A 91 13.66 -1.29 1.46
CA ASN A 91 14.59 -0.44 2.21
C ASN A 91 13.89 0.83 2.73
N ASP A 92 13.05 1.47 1.91
CA ASP A 92 12.23 2.60 2.37
C ASP A 92 11.21 2.15 3.44
N PHE A 93 10.65 0.95 3.30
CA PHE A 93 9.71 0.39 4.28
C PHE A 93 10.34 0.22 5.67
N SER A 94 11.60 -0.22 5.73
CA SER A 94 12.35 -0.33 7.00
C SER A 94 12.43 0.99 7.78
N LYS A 95 12.35 2.12 7.07
CA LYS A 95 12.39 3.45 7.68
C LYS A 95 11.02 3.90 8.18
N ILE A 96 9.91 3.32 7.73
CA ILE A 96 8.54 3.70 8.15
C ILE A 96 7.88 2.72 9.12
N MET A 97 8.34 1.48 9.20
CA MET A 97 7.70 0.43 10.01
C MET A 97 7.64 0.74 11.52
N ASN A 98 8.60 1.48 12.06
CA ASN A 98 8.57 2.05 13.42
C ASN A 98 8.19 3.53 13.34
N PHE A 99 6.89 3.79 13.23
CA PHE A 99 6.31 5.13 13.00
C PHE A 99 6.17 5.96 14.28
N SER A 100 6.27 5.35 15.46
CA SER A 100 6.09 6.01 16.77
C SER A 100 7.22 6.98 17.16
N GLU A 101 8.38 6.92 16.48
CA GLU A 101 9.60 7.60 16.93
C GLU A 101 10.21 8.58 15.91
N LYS A 102 9.59 8.79 14.74
CA LYS A 102 10.29 9.43 13.61
C LYS A 102 9.70 10.76 13.20
N LYS A 103 10.47 11.85 13.44
CA LYS A 103 10.25 13.20 12.87
C LYS A 103 10.10 13.15 11.33
N ASP A 104 10.73 12.17 10.69
CA ASP A 104 10.78 12.05 9.23
C ASP A 104 9.81 11.01 8.64
N PHE A 105 8.81 10.55 9.39
CA PHE A 105 7.87 9.52 8.93
C PHE A 105 7.25 9.85 7.57
N LEU A 106 6.70 11.05 7.41
CA LEU A 106 6.07 11.48 6.15
C LEU A 106 7.07 11.54 5.00
N GLU A 107 8.30 11.96 5.25
CA GLU A 107 9.34 12.04 4.21
C GLU A 107 9.78 10.64 3.75
N ASN A 108 10.01 9.74 4.71
CA ASN A 108 10.35 8.35 4.40
C ASN A 108 9.19 7.66 3.65
N PHE A 109 7.94 7.95 4.03
CA PHE A 109 6.78 7.41 3.32
C PHE A 109 6.65 7.99 1.90
N LYS A 110 7.06 9.25 1.65
CA LYS A 110 7.12 9.79 0.28
C LYS A 110 8.10 9.00 -0.59
N LYS A 111 9.25 8.59 -0.05
CA LYS A 111 10.25 7.76 -0.76
C LYS A 111 9.66 6.38 -1.08
N PHE A 112 8.98 5.77 -0.12
CA PHE A 112 8.22 4.53 -0.32
C PHE A 112 7.18 4.66 -1.47
N ASN A 113 6.33 5.68 -1.43
CA ASN A 113 5.32 5.94 -2.47
C ASN A 113 5.94 6.19 -3.85
N TYR A 114 7.09 6.88 -3.89
CA TYR A 114 7.81 7.14 -5.12
C TYR A 114 8.31 5.84 -5.76
N ASN A 115 9.00 4.97 -5.00
CA ASN A 115 9.47 3.69 -5.51
C ASN A 115 8.31 2.75 -5.87
N PHE A 116 7.21 2.79 -5.12
CA PHE A 116 5.99 2.05 -5.45
C PHE A 116 5.43 2.46 -6.82
N ASN A 117 5.31 3.75 -7.05
CA ASN A 117 4.83 4.29 -8.32
C ASN A 117 5.84 4.11 -9.47
N LYS A 118 7.15 3.99 -9.19
CA LYS A 118 8.12 3.60 -10.22
C LYS A 118 7.81 2.23 -10.78
N ILE A 119 7.43 1.27 -9.93
CA ILE A 119 7.01 -0.07 -10.38
C ILE A 119 5.73 0.03 -11.23
N ILE A 120 4.72 0.78 -10.79
CA ILE A 120 3.47 0.97 -11.55
C ILE A 120 3.75 1.59 -12.93
N ASN A 121 4.57 2.64 -12.97
CA ASN A 121 4.90 3.38 -14.19
C ASN A 121 5.69 2.57 -15.23
N LEU A 122 6.35 1.48 -14.83
CA LEU A 122 6.94 0.53 -15.78
C LEU A 122 5.88 -0.19 -16.62
N LEU A 123 4.64 -0.28 -16.12
CA LEU A 123 3.56 -1.08 -16.70
C LEU A 123 2.43 -0.20 -17.24
N ASN A 124 2.11 0.89 -16.55
CA ASN A 124 1.07 1.83 -16.94
C ASN A 124 1.42 3.23 -16.44
N LYS A 125 1.68 4.16 -17.36
CA LYS A 125 2.05 5.55 -17.04
C LYS A 125 0.86 6.42 -16.61
N ASN A 126 -0.36 5.97 -16.88
CA ASN A 126 -1.58 6.78 -16.69
C ASN A 126 -2.18 6.61 -15.30
N ILE A 127 -1.74 5.60 -14.55
CA ILE A 127 -2.28 5.28 -13.24
C ILE A 127 -1.17 5.38 -12.20
N ARG A 128 -1.46 6.06 -11.11
CA ARG A 128 -0.54 6.29 -10.00
C ARG A 128 -1.31 6.13 -8.69
N THR A 129 -0.67 5.52 -7.71
CA THR A 129 -1.15 5.54 -6.33
C THR A 129 -0.86 6.88 -5.67
N SER A 130 -1.90 7.53 -5.15
CA SER A 130 -1.78 8.77 -4.38
C SER A 130 -0.99 8.53 -3.09
N PHE A 131 -0.16 9.50 -2.73
CA PHE A 131 0.59 9.48 -1.49
C PHE A 131 -0.35 9.52 -0.28
N LYS A 132 -1.42 10.33 -0.36
CA LYS A 132 -2.44 10.43 0.69
C LYS A 132 -3.19 9.13 0.88
N PHE A 133 -3.64 8.51 -0.21
CA PHE A 133 -4.30 7.22 -0.15
C PHE A 133 -3.42 6.19 0.56
N GLN A 134 -2.16 6.05 0.14
CA GLN A 134 -1.28 5.01 0.63
C GLN A 134 -0.96 5.16 2.13
N ILE A 135 -0.79 6.40 2.61
CA ILE A 135 -0.65 6.68 4.04
C ILE A 135 -1.93 6.35 4.81
N LEU A 136 -3.09 6.84 4.35
CA LEU A 136 -4.35 6.59 5.07
C LEU A 136 -4.69 5.10 5.10
N TYR A 137 -4.33 4.38 4.04
CA TYR A 137 -4.41 2.92 3.98
C TYR A 137 -3.48 2.25 5.02
N PHE A 138 -2.24 2.70 5.16
CA PHE A 138 -1.32 2.24 6.22
C PHE A 138 -1.93 2.42 7.62
N PHE A 139 -2.45 3.60 7.93
CA PHE A 139 -3.12 3.88 9.22
C PHE A 139 -4.40 3.04 9.41
N TYR A 140 -5.19 2.86 8.34
CA TYR A 140 -6.41 2.06 8.36
C TYR A 140 -6.13 0.60 8.74
N ILE A 141 -5.14 -0.03 8.10
CA ILE A 141 -4.80 -1.44 8.35
C ILE A 141 -4.31 -1.65 9.77
N ASN A 142 -3.48 -0.73 10.24
CA ASN A 142 -2.89 -0.83 11.56
C ASN A 142 -3.80 -0.33 12.69
N LYS A 143 -5.00 0.19 12.36
CA LYS A 143 -5.96 0.76 13.32
C LYS A 143 -5.33 1.84 14.22
N PHE A 144 -4.38 2.60 13.69
CA PHE A 144 -3.70 3.66 14.44
C PHE A 144 -4.51 4.95 14.40
N TYR A 145 -4.94 5.43 15.58
CA TYR A 145 -5.64 6.71 15.72
C TYR A 145 -4.71 7.94 15.64
N GLU A 146 -3.41 7.70 15.64
CA GLU A 146 -2.34 8.72 15.59
C GLU A 146 -2.31 9.49 14.26
N ILE A 147 -3.08 9.08 13.25
CA ILE A 147 -3.29 9.87 12.03
C ILE A 147 -3.73 11.31 12.35
N LYS A 148 -4.46 11.52 13.46
CA LYS A 148 -4.85 12.85 13.95
C LYS A 148 -3.68 13.78 14.25
N ASN A 149 -2.49 13.25 14.51
CA ASN A 149 -1.28 14.05 14.74
C ASN A 149 -0.77 14.69 13.43
N TYR A 150 -1.26 14.25 12.28
CA TYR A 150 -0.87 14.75 10.96
C TYR A 150 -1.96 15.64 10.32
N LYS A 151 -2.58 16.54 11.10
CA LYS A 151 -3.70 17.40 10.63
C LYS A 151 -3.39 18.16 9.35
N GLU A 152 -2.22 18.80 9.28
CA GLU A 152 -1.83 19.58 8.09
C GLU A 152 -1.78 18.74 6.81
N PHE A 153 -1.33 17.50 6.92
CA PHE A 153 -1.30 16.55 5.80
C PHE A 153 -2.71 16.13 5.39
N ILE A 154 -3.58 15.86 6.37
CA ILE A 154 -4.99 15.50 6.13
C ILE A 154 -5.72 16.63 5.41
N SER A 155 -5.47 17.89 5.78
CA SER A 155 -6.16 19.05 5.22
C SER A 155 -5.74 19.36 3.78
N LYS A 156 -4.53 18.97 3.36
CA LYS A 156 -4.03 19.28 2.02
C LYS A 156 -4.78 18.46 0.95
N PRO A 157 -5.40 19.10 -0.06
CA PRO A 157 -5.95 18.38 -1.20
C PRO A 157 -4.82 17.77 -2.01
N GLU A 158 -5.02 16.57 -2.54
CA GLU A 158 -4.05 15.95 -3.45
C GLU A 158 -4.60 15.95 -4.88
N LYS A 159 -3.76 16.40 -5.82
CA LYS A 159 -4.10 16.49 -7.23
C LYS A 159 -3.92 15.12 -7.90
N LYS A 160 -4.80 14.78 -8.85
CA LYS A 160 -4.75 13.54 -9.66
C LYS A 160 -4.85 12.24 -8.84
N ILE A 161 -6.00 12.04 -8.19
CA ILE A 161 -6.36 10.80 -7.49
C ILE A 161 -7.41 10.06 -8.32
N ASP A 162 -7.27 8.74 -8.47
CA ASP A 162 -8.30 7.94 -9.10
C ASP A 162 -9.56 7.85 -8.22
N THR A 163 -10.71 7.57 -8.83
CA THR A 163 -12.00 7.61 -8.12
C THR A 163 -12.06 6.60 -6.97
N THR A 164 -11.42 5.44 -7.10
CA THR A 164 -11.43 4.39 -6.08
C THR A 164 -10.66 4.81 -4.83
N GLU A 165 -9.52 5.48 -5.01
CA GLU A 165 -8.70 6.03 -3.92
C GLU A 165 -9.40 7.24 -3.30
N SER A 166 -9.95 8.16 -4.12
CA SER A 166 -10.65 9.35 -3.65
C SER A 166 -11.84 9.01 -2.73
N VAL A 167 -12.66 8.04 -3.12
CA VAL A 167 -13.82 7.61 -2.33
C VAL A 167 -13.39 6.97 -1.01
N PHE A 168 -12.29 6.22 -1.01
CA PHE A 168 -11.73 5.69 0.23
C PHE A 168 -11.27 6.80 1.17
N ILE A 169 -10.50 7.78 0.65
CA ILE A 169 -10.00 8.92 1.43
C ILE A 169 -11.16 9.66 2.09
N GLU A 170 -12.21 9.98 1.32
CA GLU A 170 -13.38 10.71 1.84
C GLU A 170 -14.06 9.96 2.99
N ILE A 171 -14.36 8.67 2.80
CA ILE A 171 -15.02 7.85 3.81
C ILE A 171 -14.12 7.69 5.05
N PHE A 172 -12.83 7.45 4.85
CA PHE A 172 -11.88 7.26 5.94
C PHE A 172 -11.78 8.51 6.81
N LEU A 173 -11.58 9.68 6.19
CA LEU A 173 -11.48 10.94 6.93
C LEU A 173 -12.78 11.28 7.69
N LYS A 174 -13.95 11.06 7.06
CA LYS A 174 -15.25 11.25 7.73
C LYS A 174 -15.46 10.30 8.90
N LYS A 175 -14.94 9.08 8.85
CA LYS A 175 -15.04 8.13 9.96
C LYS A 175 -14.00 8.42 11.05
N CYS A 176 -12.79 8.84 10.69
CA CYS A 176 -11.76 9.23 11.64
C CYS A 176 -12.19 10.42 12.52
N SER A 177 -12.94 11.39 11.98
CA SER A 177 -13.50 12.48 12.79
C SER A 177 -14.51 11.99 13.82
N LEU A 178 -15.15 10.84 13.57
CA LEU A 178 -16.12 10.18 14.46
C LEU A 178 -15.47 9.09 15.36
N ASN A 179 -14.15 8.97 15.38
CA ASN A 179 -13.42 7.87 16.07
C ASN A 179 -13.78 6.46 15.59
N ILE A 180 -14.33 6.32 14.39
CA ILE A 180 -14.64 5.02 13.78
C ILE A 180 -13.55 4.70 12.76
N THR A 181 -12.98 3.49 12.79
CA THR A 181 -11.95 3.09 11.81
C THR A 181 -12.47 2.11 10.78
N LYS A 182 -13.53 1.35 11.08
CA LYS A 182 -14.03 0.31 10.18
C LYS A 182 -14.86 0.89 9.04
N ILE A 183 -14.47 0.62 7.80
CA ILE A 183 -15.23 0.94 6.60
C ILE A 183 -16.02 -0.30 6.16
N SER A 184 -17.34 -0.16 6.02
CA SER A 184 -18.16 -1.21 5.42
C SER A 184 -17.86 -1.30 3.92
N LYS A 185 -17.61 -2.52 3.42
CA LYS A 185 -17.37 -2.76 2.00
C LYS A 185 -18.57 -2.34 1.16
N VAL A 186 -19.79 -2.61 1.64
CA VAL A 186 -21.04 -2.22 0.96
C VAL A 186 -21.14 -0.71 0.87
N HIS A 187 -20.88 0.01 1.97
CA HIS A 187 -20.88 1.47 1.98
C HIS A 187 -19.83 2.04 1.02
N TYR A 188 -18.63 1.47 1.00
CA TYR A 188 -17.58 1.88 0.05
C TYR A 188 -18.01 1.68 -1.41
N LEU A 189 -18.54 0.50 -1.76
CA LEU A 189 -18.99 0.21 -3.12
C LEU A 189 -20.13 1.13 -3.56
N PHE A 190 -21.09 1.41 -2.68
CA PHE A 190 -22.18 2.34 -2.97
C PHE A 190 -21.67 3.77 -3.22
N SER A 191 -20.78 4.27 -2.37
CA SER A 191 -20.14 5.57 -2.57
C SER A 191 -19.29 5.60 -3.83
N LEU A 192 -18.64 4.49 -4.19
CA LEU A 192 -17.85 4.37 -5.41
C LEU A 192 -18.74 4.50 -6.66
N ILE A 193 -19.87 3.80 -6.69
CA ILE A 193 -20.84 3.92 -7.80
C ILE A 193 -21.30 5.37 -7.95
N LYS A 194 -21.67 6.04 -6.85
CA LYS A 194 -22.03 7.46 -6.88
C LYS A 194 -20.90 8.35 -7.40
N GLY A 195 -19.66 8.08 -6.99
CA GLY A 195 -18.48 8.83 -7.44
C GLY A 195 -18.15 8.62 -8.91
N LEU A 196 -18.44 7.44 -9.45
CA LEU A 196 -18.26 7.12 -10.87
C LEU A 196 -19.33 7.78 -11.76
N ILE A 197 -20.57 7.93 -11.28
CA ILE A 197 -21.66 8.57 -12.04
C ILE A 197 -21.48 10.10 -12.11
N LYS A 198 -20.88 10.72 -11.10
CA LYS A 198 -20.69 12.19 -11.03
C LYS A 198 -19.54 12.72 -11.89
N LYS A 199 -18.68 11.85 -12.43
CA LYS A 199 -17.55 12.20 -13.29
C LYS A 199 -17.94 12.01 -14.74
#